data_AF-A0A0R3R728-F1
#
_entry.id   AF-A0A0R3R728-F1
#
_cell.length_a   1.000
_cell.length_b   1.000
_cell.length_c   1.000
_cell.angle_alpha   90.00
_cell.angle_beta   90.00
_cell.angle_gamma   90.00
#
_symmetry.space_group_name_H-M   'P 1'
#
loop_
_entity.id
_entity.type
_entity.pdbx_description
1 polymer ?
#
loop_
_entity_poly.entity_id
_entity_poly.type
_entity_poly.pdbx_seq_one_letter_code
_entity_poly.pdbx_strand_id
1 'polypeptide(L)'
;MKDAYLPLKLLQKLMSIINYIEMARVTGVPLDYLLSRGQQVKVMSQILRKAKSLHFFLPVIDIVQADDTYEGATVIDPIRGFYNTPIATLDFASLYPSIMIAHNLCYTTLIRGSNAFHNLSDSDVEVTPSNNRFVKSNIRRGLLPQVLEDLLNARKQAKNDLKNEQDPFRRMVLNGRQLALKISANSVYGFTGASVGKLPCLEISQSVTAYGRQMIDLTKSAVEQIYKEGYLDGKCPCDAQVIYGDTDSVMVKFGVKDVKAAMELGLHAATEVSKKFIPPIKLEFEKVYSPFLLINKKRYAGLYFTRPEKHDKIDCKGLETVRRDNCPLVSKVLSTCLEKMLLEGDATSALEHAKKVISDLLCNRIDISELIITKELTRSSNAYAAKQAHVVLAERMRERDSGSAPRLGDRVPYVIVAKGQKVPAYEKAEDPIYVLQNNIPIDTAYYLENQLAKPLARIFEPILGDKAESILTSNTLKLENFMVLLFRQAT
;
A
#
# COMPACT_ATOMS: atom_id res chain seq x y z
N MET A 1 -13.54 19.96 -30.28
CA MET A 1 -12.90 21.00 -29.44
C MET A 1 -12.79 20.58 -27.97
N LYS A 2 -13.90 20.26 -27.27
CA LYS A 2 -13.84 19.87 -25.83
C LYS A 2 -12.92 18.67 -25.56
N ASP A 3 -13.04 17.61 -26.35
CA ASP A 3 -12.23 16.38 -26.16
C ASP A 3 -10.74 16.59 -26.42
N ALA A 4 -10.37 17.49 -27.34
CA ALA A 4 -8.97 17.85 -27.59
C ALA A 4 -8.38 18.73 -26.48
N TYR A 5 -9.21 19.52 -25.81
CA TYR A 5 -8.79 20.40 -24.71
C TYR A 5 -8.67 19.67 -23.37
N LEU A 6 -9.43 18.58 -23.18
CA LEU A 6 -9.41 17.79 -21.94
C LEU A 6 -8.01 17.20 -21.61
N PRO A 7 -7.26 16.59 -22.55
CA PRO A 7 -5.88 16.15 -22.32
C PRO A 7 -4.96 17.28 -21.84
N LEU A 8 -5.08 18.49 -22.41
CA LEU A 8 -4.28 19.64 -22.00
C LEU A 8 -4.58 20.04 -20.55
N LYS A 9 -5.85 20.07 -20.17
CA LYS A 9 -6.27 20.31 -18.77
C LYS A 9 -5.76 19.23 -17.83
N LEU A 10 -5.78 17.96 -18.24
CA LEU A 10 -5.26 16.85 -17.43
C LEU A 10 -3.74 16.96 -17.25
N LEU A 11 -2.98 17.25 -18.31
CA LEU A 11 -1.53 17.45 -18.24
C LEU A 11 -1.15 18.56 -17.27
N GLN A 12 -1.89 19.68 -17.29
CA GLN A 12 -1.69 20.80 -16.36
C GLN A 12 -2.05 20.42 -14.93
N LYS A 13 -3.22 19.83 -14.70
CA LYS A 13 -3.71 19.47 -13.36
C LYS A 13 -2.85 18.39 -12.69
N LEU A 14 -2.38 17.41 -13.46
CA LEU A 14 -1.54 16.33 -12.97
C LEU A 14 -0.04 16.70 -12.95
N MET A 15 0.31 17.87 -13.48
CA MET A 15 1.70 18.37 -13.57
C MET A 15 2.63 17.37 -14.27
N SER A 16 2.11 16.57 -15.21
CA SER A 16 2.81 15.41 -15.75
C SER A 16 4.14 15.78 -16.39
N ILE A 17 4.16 16.86 -17.18
CA ILE A 17 5.36 17.34 -17.88
C ILE A 17 6.44 17.77 -16.88
N ILE A 18 6.07 18.55 -15.85
CA ILE A 18 7.01 19.02 -14.82
C ILE A 18 7.61 17.83 -14.08
N ASN A 19 6.77 16.89 -13.65
CA ASN A 19 7.21 15.69 -12.93
C ASN A 19 8.14 14.82 -13.78
N TYR A 20 7.88 14.68 -15.08
CA TYR A 20 8.76 13.95 -15.99
C TYR A 20 10.09 14.67 -16.22
N ILE A 21 10.09 15.99 -16.40
CA ILE A 21 11.32 16.77 -16.55
C ILE A 21 12.19 16.63 -15.29
N GLU A 22 11.61 16.77 -14.09
CA GLU A 22 12.35 16.62 -12.84
C GLU A 22 12.86 15.18 -12.63
N MET A 23 12.07 14.17 -13.00
CA MET A 23 12.53 12.78 -12.97
C MET A 23 13.70 12.54 -13.94
N ALA A 24 13.65 13.08 -15.15
CA ALA A 24 14.73 12.98 -16.14
C ALA A 24 16.00 13.68 -15.62
N ARG A 25 15.87 14.87 -15.02
CA ARG A 25 16.99 15.61 -14.41
C ARG A 25 17.64 14.83 -13.26
N VAL A 26 16.83 14.26 -12.36
CA VAL A 26 17.31 13.49 -11.21
C VAL A 26 18.00 12.20 -11.64
N THR A 27 17.39 11.46 -12.57
CA THR A 27 17.88 10.12 -12.95
C THR A 27 18.87 10.14 -14.11
N GLY A 28 18.98 11.28 -14.81
CA GLY A 28 19.88 11.47 -15.94
C GLY A 28 19.52 10.64 -17.18
N VAL A 29 18.24 10.31 -17.36
CA VAL A 29 17.74 9.57 -18.55
C VAL A 29 17.00 10.50 -19.51
N PRO A 30 16.93 10.16 -20.81
CA PRO A 30 16.07 10.85 -21.78
C PRO A 30 14.59 10.86 -21.37
N LEU A 31 13.84 11.88 -21.80
CA LEU A 31 12.44 12.07 -21.41
C LEU A 31 11.53 10.94 -21.95
N ASP A 32 11.79 10.48 -23.17
CA ASP A 32 11.08 9.37 -23.84
C ASP A 32 11.24 8.05 -23.09
N TYR A 33 12.36 7.83 -22.38
CA TYR A 33 12.56 6.64 -21.56
C TYR A 33 11.59 6.59 -20.38
N LEU A 34 11.09 7.74 -19.89
CA LEU A 34 10.14 7.75 -18.79
C LEU A 34 8.76 7.21 -19.17
N LEU A 35 8.44 7.19 -20.47
CA LEU A 35 7.20 6.67 -21.02
C LEU A 35 7.36 5.25 -21.58
N SER A 36 8.53 4.94 -22.15
CA SER A 36 8.78 3.68 -22.87
C SER A 36 9.57 2.64 -22.08
N ARG A 37 10.18 3.00 -20.94
CA ARG A 37 11.06 2.11 -20.15
C ARG A 37 10.67 2.09 -18.67
N GLY A 38 11.05 1.00 -17.99
CA GLY A 38 10.80 0.81 -16.56
C GLY A 38 11.79 1.53 -15.64
N GLN A 39 11.74 1.23 -14.33
CA GLN A 39 12.61 1.88 -13.33
C GLN A 39 14.09 1.48 -13.42
N GLN A 40 14.41 0.28 -13.93
CA GLN A 40 15.78 -0.24 -13.97
C GLN A 40 16.75 0.66 -14.74
N VAL A 41 16.32 1.27 -15.87
CA VAL A 41 17.21 2.14 -16.65
C VAL A 41 17.61 3.41 -15.89
N LYS A 42 16.73 3.89 -15.00
CA LYS A 42 16.95 5.08 -14.18
C LYS A 42 18.00 4.80 -13.12
N VAL A 43 17.88 3.68 -12.42
CA VAL A 43 18.85 3.25 -11.41
C VAL A 43 20.20 2.96 -12.06
N MET A 44 20.20 2.25 -13.19
CA MET A 44 21.42 1.94 -13.95
C MET A 44 22.15 3.21 -14.40
N SER A 45 21.44 4.22 -14.91
CA SER A 45 22.03 5.52 -15.27
C SER A 45 22.76 6.17 -14.09
N GLN A 46 22.13 6.19 -12.91
CA GLN A 46 22.72 6.77 -11.70
C GLN A 46 23.95 5.98 -11.22
N ILE A 47 23.85 4.65 -11.18
CA ILE A 47 24.98 3.77 -10.82
C ILE A 47 26.14 3.96 -11.78
N LEU A 48 25.90 4.00 -13.11
CA LEU A 48 26.95 4.21 -14.11
C LEU A 48 27.65 5.57 -13.95
N ARG A 49 26.89 6.64 -13.71
CA ARG A 49 27.46 7.98 -13.46
C ARG A 49 28.34 7.98 -12.22
N LYS A 50 27.90 7.36 -11.12
CA LYS A 50 28.70 7.26 -9.89
C LYS A 50 29.91 6.33 -10.07
N ALA A 51 29.73 5.20 -10.74
CA ALA A 51 30.81 4.25 -11.04
C ALA A 51 31.93 4.93 -11.84
N LYS A 52 31.58 5.74 -12.86
CA LYS A 52 32.55 6.55 -13.61
C LYS A 52 33.35 7.49 -12.70
N SER A 53 32.69 8.18 -11.77
CA SER A 53 33.36 9.10 -10.84
C SER A 53 34.29 8.40 -9.84
N LEU A 54 34.05 7.11 -9.57
CA LEU A 54 34.82 6.28 -8.65
C LEU A 54 35.75 5.29 -9.39
N HIS A 55 35.90 5.43 -10.70
CA HIS A 55 36.71 4.55 -11.55
C HIS A 55 36.35 3.04 -11.46
N PHE A 56 35.06 2.73 -11.29
CA PHE A 56 34.56 1.36 -11.34
C PHE A 56 34.04 0.99 -12.74
N PHE A 57 34.24 -0.28 -13.11
CA PHE A 57 33.58 -0.92 -14.24
C PHE A 57 32.43 -1.79 -13.75
N LEU A 58 31.32 -1.80 -14.50
CA LEU A 58 30.20 -2.70 -14.23
C LEU A 58 30.40 -4.00 -15.01
N PRO A 59 30.28 -5.18 -14.36
CA PRO A 59 30.32 -6.44 -15.07
C PRO A 59 29.02 -6.66 -15.86
N VAL A 60 29.12 -7.48 -16.91
CA VAL A 60 27.95 -8.11 -17.52
C VAL A 60 27.80 -9.47 -16.84
N ILE A 61 26.65 -9.71 -16.21
CA ILE A 61 26.35 -10.96 -15.52
C ILE A 61 25.31 -11.70 -16.34
N ASP A 62 25.59 -12.94 -16.69
CA ASP A 62 24.61 -13.82 -17.33
C ASP A 62 23.51 -14.17 -16.32
N ILE A 63 22.28 -13.80 -16.67
CA ILE A 63 21.12 -14.01 -15.80
C ILE A 63 20.66 -15.46 -16.00
N VAL A 64 21.04 -16.33 -15.07
CA VAL A 64 20.36 -17.62 -14.92
C VAL A 64 19.03 -17.31 -14.22
N GLN A 65 17.90 -17.64 -14.85
CA GLN A 65 16.59 -17.56 -14.19
C GLN A 65 16.59 -18.55 -13.02
N ALA A 66 16.88 -18.04 -11.83
CA ALA A 66 16.60 -18.74 -10.59
C ALA A 66 15.22 -18.27 -10.11
N ASP A 67 14.34 -19.23 -9.84
CA ASP A 67 13.02 -19.00 -9.22
C ASP A 67 13.13 -18.71 -7.70
N ASP A 68 14.35 -18.50 -7.21
CA ASP A 68 14.62 -18.28 -5.79
C ASP A 68 14.03 -16.95 -5.32
N THR A 69 12.87 -17.03 -4.67
CA THR A 69 12.31 -15.95 -3.88
C THR A 69 13.06 -15.84 -2.56
N TYR A 70 13.29 -14.62 -2.07
CA TYR A 70 13.89 -14.38 -0.76
C TYR A 70 12.86 -13.88 0.26
N GLU A 71 13.17 -14.05 1.54
CA GLU A 71 12.31 -13.62 2.64
C GLU A 71 12.16 -12.08 2.67
N GLY A 72 10.91 -11.62 2.56
CA GLY A 72 10.54 -10.21 2.55
C GLY A 72 10.51 -9.54 3.92
N ALA A 73 9.73 -8.47 4.04
CA ALA A 73 9.52 -7.75 5.30
C ALA A 73 8.63 -8.52 6.28
N THR A 74 8.81 -8.26 7.58
CA THR A 74 7.90 -8.74 8.64
C THR A 74 6.71 -7.79 8.81
N VAL A 75 5.55 -8.38 9.08
CA VAL A 75 4.35 -7.67 9.54
C VAL A 75 3.98 -8.24 10.90
N ILE A 76 4.05 -7.40 11.94
CA ILE A 76 3.67 -7.76 13.31
C ILE A 76 2.19 -8.17 13.30
N ASP A 77 1.86 -9.23 14.04
CA ASP A 77 0.48 -9.67 14.16
C ASP A 77 -0.38 -8.59 14.80
N PRO A 78 -1.49 -8.18 14.16
CA PRO A 78 -2.34 -7.13 14.68
C PRO A 78 -3.10 -7.62 15.90
N ILE A 79 -3.10 -6.82 16.97
CA ILE A 79 -4.10 -6.92 18.02
C ILE A 79 -5.37 -6.29 17.44
N ARG A 80 -6.27 -7.13 16.92
CA ARG A 80 -7.46 -6.67 16.22
C ARG A 80 -8.43 -6.01 17.19
N GLY A 81 -9.13 -4.98 16.72
CA GLY A 81 -10.11 -4.30 17.55
C GLY A 81 -10.52 -2.92 17.04
N PHE A 82 -11.53 -2.37 17.71
CA PHE A 82 -11.91 -0.98 17.61
C PHE A 82 -11.35 -0.21 18.81
N TYR A 83 -10.44 0.71 18.55
CA TYR A 83 -9.72 1.49 19.54
C TYR A 83 -10.31 2.90 19.61
N ASN A 84 -11.00 3.18 20.72
CA ASN A 84 -11.47 4.52 21.09
C ASN A 84 -10.36 5.40 21.72
N THR A 85 -9.14 4.88 21.83
CA THR A 85 -7.99 5.60 22.37
C THR A 85 -7.03 5.94 21.24
N PRO A 86 -6.38 7.12 21.28
CA PRO A 86 -5.33 7.50 20.35
C PRO A 86 -4.24 6.45 20.17
N ILE A 87 -3.92 6.14 18.91
CA ILE A 87 -2.83 5.25 18.51
C ILE A 87 -1.78 6.07 17.75
N ALA A 88 -0.58 6.19 18.31
CA ALA A 88 0.53 6.90 17.67
C ALA A 88 1.23 5.99 16.66
N THR A 89 1.57 6.52 15.48
CA THR A 89 2.35 5.80 14.46
C THR A 89 3.75 6.37 14.38
N LEU A 90 4.75 5.51 14.57
CA LEU A 90 6.17 5.82 14.38
C LEU A 90 6.67 5.09 13.14
N ASP A 91 7.39 5.77 12.26
CA ASP A 91 7.85 5.24 10.97
C ASP A 91 9.35 5.50 10.77
N PHE A 92 10.06 4.57 10.14
CA PHE A 92 11.48 4.75 9.82
C PHE A 92 11.66 5.68 8.61
N ALA A 93 12.47 6.73 8.78
CA ALA A 93 12.76 7.66 7.70
C ALA A 93 13.61 7.00 6.60
N SER A 94 12.96 6.60 5.51
CA SER A 94 13.59 5.92 4.36
C SER A 94 14.32 4.63 4.78
N LEU A 95 13.60 3.69 5.41
CA LEU A 95 14.15 2.46 6.03
C LEU A 95 15.26 1.78 5.21
N TYR A 96 14.94 1.26 4.02
CA TYR A 96 15.89 0.47 3.23
C TYR A 96 17.12 1.27 2.77
N PRO A 97 16.98 2.49 2.20
CA PRO A 97 18.13 3.35 1.97
C PRO A 97 19.02 3.56 3.20
N SER A 98 18.41 3.82 4.36
CA SER A 98 19.14 4.08 5.60
C SER A 98 19.89 2.83 6.10
N ILE A 99 19.31 1.63 5.98
CA ILE A 99 20.00 0.35 6.29
C ILE A 99 21.21 0.16 5.39
N MET A 100 21.03 0.36 4.07
CA MET A 100 22.13 0.19 3.11
C MET A 100 23.29 1.15 3.40
N ILE A 101 22.99 2.38 3.80
CA ILE A 101 24.01 3.37 4.19
C ILE A 101 24.69 2.98 5.51
N ALA A 102 23.91 2.71 6.56
CA ALA A 102 24.42 2.45 7.92
C ALA A 102 25.34 1.23 7.97
N HIS A 103 24.98 0.15 7.27
CA HIS A 103 25.74 -1.09 7.24
C HIS A 103 26.62 -1.25 6.00
N ASN A 104 26.83 -0.17 5.23
CA ASN A 104 27.72 -0.13 4.06
C ASN A 104 27.44 -1.23 3.01
N LEU A 105 26.16 -1.55 2.77
CA LEU A 105 25.74 -2.65 1.89
C LEU A 105 25.85 -2.26 0.42
N CYS A 106 26.73 -2.90 -0.33
CA CYS A 106 26.98 -2.60 -1.74
C CYS A 106 27.60 -3.78 -2.50
N TYR A 107 27.42 -3.81 -3.83
CA TYR A 107 28.16 -4.69 -4.73
C TYR A 107 29.68 -4.66 -4.50
N THR A 108 30.25 -3.48 -4.26
CA THR A 108 31.69 -3.25 -4.14
C THR A 108 32.25 -3.55 -2.75
N THR A 109 31.38 -3.84 -1.77
CA THR A 109 31.75 -4.14 -0.38
C THR A 109 31.36 -5.56 0.03
N LEU A 110 30.56 -6.26 -0.78
CA LEU A 110 30.23 -7.67 -0.58
C LEU A 110 31.48 -8.55 -0.72
N ILE A 111 31.67 -9.45 0.23
CA ILE A 111 32.80 -10.39 0.26
C ILE A 111 32.31 -11.72 -0.33
N ARG A 112 32.78 -12.06 -1.54
CA ARG A 112 32.54 -13.36 -2.18
C ARG A 112 33.84 -14.17 -2.23
N GLY A 113 33.87 -15.31 -1.56
CA GLY A 113 35.06 -16.17 -1.48
C GLY A 113 36.20 -15.60 -0.64
N SER A 114 37.29 -16.37 -0.50
CA SER A 114 38.43 -16.04 0.37
C SER A 114 39.35 -14.93 -0.15
N ASN A 115 39.28 -14.58 -1.43
CA ASN A 115 40.30 -13.77 -2.12
C ASN A 115 39.83 -12.37 -2.53
N ALA A 116 38.60 -11.96 -2.22
CA ALA A 116 38.06 -10.65 -2.66
C ALA A 116 38.76 -9.46 -2.00
N PHE A 117 39.27 -9.63 -0.78
CA PHE A 117 40.00 -8.63 -0.01
C PHE A 117 41.13 -9.32 0.74
N HIS A 118 42.34 -8.75 0.71
CA HIS A 118 43.50 -9.29 1.42
C HIS A 118 43.60 -8.68 2.82
N ASN A 119 44.07 -9.46 3.79
CA ASN A 119 44.39 -9.03 5.16
C ASN A 119 43.22 -8.38 5.93
N LEU A 120 41.99 -8.88 5.76
CA LEU A 120 40.86 -8.43 6.58
C LEU A 120 40.91 -9.06 7.97
N SER A 121 40.77 -8.23 9.01
CA SER A 121 40.47 -8.69 10.35
C SER A 121 38.96 -8.91 10.53
N ASP A 122 38.55 -9.67 11.55
CA ASP A 122 37.12 -9.81 11.88
C ASP A 122 36.46 -8.47 12.24
N SER A 123 37.23 -7.51 12.78
CA SER A 123 36.74 -6.17 13.06
C SER A 123 36.43 -5.34 11.82
N ASP A 124 36.97 -5.69 10.65
CA ASP A 124 36.77 -5.00 9.38
C ASP A 124 35.53 -5.50 8.61
N VAL A 125 34.89 -6.56 9.10
CA VAL A 125 33.78 -7.23 8.44
C VAL A 125 32.50 -7.05 9.24
N GLU A 126 31.42 -6.71 8.54
CA GLU A 126 30.05 -6.77 9.02
C GLU A 126 29.44 -8.10 8.57
N VAL A 127 28.92 -8.88 9.52
CA VAL A 127 28.13 -10.09 9.22
C VAL A 127 26.66 -9.74 9.43
N THR A 128 25.90 -9.80 8.34
CA THR A 128 24.48 -9.45 8.36
C THR A 128 23.64 -10.57 8.99
N PRO A 129 22.39 -10.29 9.42
CA PRO A 129 21.52 -11.32 9.98
C PRO A 129 21.19 -12.48 9.03
N SER A 130 21.40 -12.31 7.72
CA SER A 130 21.29 -13.36 6.70
C SER A 130 22.62 -14.05 6.41
N ASN A 131 23.63 -13.90 7.27
CA ASN A 131 24.98 -14.48 7.18
C ASN A 131 25.81 -14.04 5.96
N ASN A 132 25.40 -12.98 5.25
CA ASN A 132 26.22 -12.36 4.22
C ASN A 132 27.28 -11.45 4.86
N ARG A 133 28.47 -11.37 4.25
CA ARG A 133 29.63 -10.63 4.76
C ARG A 133 29.94 -9.41 3.90
N PHE A 134 30.07 -8.25 4.52
CA PHE A 134 30.43 -6.99 3.86
C PHE A 134 31.62 -6.34 4.56
N VAL A 135 32.51 -5.68 3.83
CA VAL A 135 33.56 -4.86 4.45
C VAL A 135 32.97 -3.56 5.02
N LYS A 136 33.48 -3.11 6.16
CA LYS A 136 33.10 -1.86 6.78
C LYS A 136 33.61 -0.65 5.99
N SER A 137 33.00 0.50 6.24
CA SER A 137 33.22 1.74 5.48
C SER A 137 34.63 2.32 5.63
N ASN A 138 35.36 1.98 6.71
CA ASN A 138 36.77 2.32 6.93
C ASN A 138 37.71 1.66 5.92
N ILE A 139 37.39 0.44 5.44
CA ILE A 139 38.17 -0.25 4.40
C ILE A 139 37.76 0.22 3.02
N ARG A 140 36.46 0.24 2.75
CA ARG A 140 35.92 0.71 1.48
C ARG A 140 34.53 1.25 1.65
N ARG A 141 34.32 2.47 1.20
CA ARG A 141 33.00 3.08 1.12
C ARG A 141 32.25 2.57 -0.10
N GLY A 142 31.08 1.95 0.11
CA GLY A 142 30.29 1.36 -0.97
C GLY A 142 29.78 2.40 -1.98
N LEU A 143 29.63 1.98 -3.24
CA LEU A 143 29.02 2.79 -4.29
C LEU A 143 27.55 3.09 -4.02
N LEU A 144 26.74 2.09 -3.65
CA LEU A 144 25.30 2.26 -3.38
C LEU A 144 25.02 3.19 -2.19
N PRO A 145 25.70 3.05 -1.02
CA PRO A 145 25.61 4.03 0.06
C PRO A 145 25.82 5.47 -0.41
N GLN A 146 26.85 5.72 -1.23
CA GLN A 146 27.14 7.06 -1.74
C GLN A 146 26.05 7.57 -2.69
N VAL A 147 25.52 6.72 -3.58
CA VAL A 147 24.38 7.08 -4.46
C VAL A 147 23.15 7.44 -3.61
N LEU A 148 22.85 6.65 -2.60
CA LEU A 148 21.70 6.86 -1.72
C LEU A 148 21.85 8.14 -0.88
N GLU A 149 23.04 8.40 -0.34
CA GLU A 149 23.32 9.64 0.38
C GLU A 149 23.12 10.87 -0.52
N ASP A 150 23.64 10.86 -1.75
CA ASP A 150 23.46 11.95 -2.71
C ASP A 150 21.96 12.20 -2.97
N LEU A 151 21.18 11.13 -3.18
CA LEU A 151 19.73 11.21 -3.40
C LEU A 151 18.96 11.72 -2.18
N LEU A 152 19.28 11.22 -0.98
CA LEU A 152 18.62 11.63 0.25
C LEU A 152 18.97 13.07 0.63
N ASN A 153 20.22 13.50 0.46
CA ASN A 153 20.66 14.87 0.68
C ASN A 153 19.98 15.84 -0.28
N ALA A 154 19.96 15.52 -1.58
CA ALA A 154 19.23 16.31 -2.57
C ALA A 154 17.73 16.37 -2.26
N ARG A 155 17.13 15.28 -1.75
CA ARG A 155 15.71 15.25 -1.36
C ARG A 155 15.46 16.14 -0.15
N LYS A 156 16.36 16.11 0.83
CA LYS A 156 16.28 16.97 2.02
C LYS A 156 16.34 18.44 1.64
N GLN A 157 17.24 18.82 0.75
CA GLN A 157 17.34 20.18 0.19
C GLN A 157 16.04 20.56 -0.53
N ALA A 158 15.56 19.74 -1.47
CA ALA A 158 14.32 20.02 -2.21
C ALA A 158 13.09 20.17 -1.29
N LYS A 159 13.00 19.40 -0.20
CA LYS A 159 11.94 19.55 0.82
C LYS A 159 12.09 20.86 1.61
N ASN A 160 13.31 21.28 1.92
CA ASN A 160 13.56 22.53 2.63
C ASN A 160 13.22 23.74 1.73
N ASP A 161 13.65 23.72 0.48
CA ASP A 161 13.33 24.75 -0.51
C ASP A 161 11.81 24.85 -0.69
N LEU A 162 11.12 23.70 -0.78
CA LEU A 162 9.66 23.65 -0.89
C LEU A 162 8.93 24.27 0.32
N LYS A 163 9.50 24.18 1.52
CA LYS A 163 8.90 24.81 2.71
C LYS A 163 8.98 26.34 2.66
N ASN A 164 10.07 26.85 2.10
CA ASN A 164 10.35 28.29 2.08
C ASN A 164 9.80 29.00 0.83
N GLU A 165 9.52 28.26 -0.25
CA GLU A 165 9.03 28.80 -1.51
C GLU A 165 7.55 29.19 -1.44
N GLN A 166 7.20 30.38 -1.94
CA GLN A 166 5.83 30.89 -1.98
C GLN A 166 5.21 30.80 -3.37
N ASP A 167 6.03 30.89 -4.42
CA ASP A 167 5.54 30.85 -5.80
C ASP A 167 4.90 29.49 -6.12
N PRO A 168 3.60 29.46 -6.50
CA PRO A 168 2.90 28.20 -6.73
C PRO A 168 3.58 27.30 -7.76
N PHE A 169 4.10 27.89 -8.84
CA PHE A 169 4.74 27.12 -9.92
C PHE A 169 6.06 26.50 -9.45
N ARG A 170 6.92 27.26 -8.77
CA ARG A 170 8.17 26.73 -8.20
C ARG A 170 7.92 25.69 -7.13
N ARG A 171 6.89 25.85 -6.29
CA ARG A 171 6.46 24.81 -5.34
C ARG A 171 6.10 23.51 -6.06
N MET A 172 5.41 23.59 -7.20
CA MET A 172 5.09 22.41 -8.02
C MET A 172 6.36 21.71 -8.53
N VAL A 173 7.32 22.48 -9.07
CA VAL A 173 8.61 21.94 -9.54
C VAL A 173 9.38 21.25 -8.40
N LEU A 174 9.51 21.93 -7.25
CA LEU A 174 10.21 21.39 -6.08
C LEU A 174 9.53 20.13 -5.52
N ASN A 175 8.20 20.09 -5.54
CA ASN A 175 7.45 18.90 -5.17
C ASN A 175 7.68 17.74 -6.16
N GLY A 176 7.67 18.01 -7.47
CA GLY A 176 8.03 17.01 -8.49
C GLY A 176 9.44 16.45 -8.28
N ARG A 177 10.40 17.34 -7.99
CA ARG A 177 11.79 16.97 -7.69
C ARG A 177 11.93 16.09 -6.46
N GLN A 178 11.31 16.43 -5.32
CA GLN A 178 11.42 15.59 -4.12
C GLN A 178 10.75 14.22 -4.28
N LEU A 179 9.65 14.14 -5.05
CA LEU A 179 9.00 12.87 -5.39
C LEU A 179 9.90 12.00 -6.27
N ALA A 180 10.53 12.60 -7.29
CA ALA A 180 11.46 11.89 -8.17
C ALA A 180 12.66 11.32 -7.39
N LEU A 181 13.22 12.10 -6.47
CA LEU A 181 14.31 11.66 -5.60
C LEU A 181 13.86 10.53 -4.65
N LYS A 182 12.66 10.61 -4.08
CA LYS A 182 12.08 9.53 -3.25
C LYS A 182 11.95 8.22 -4.03
N ILE A 183 11.36 8.29 -5.23
CA ILE A 183 11.15 7.11 -6.09
C ILE A 183 12.50 6.51 -6.47
N SER A 184 13.47 7.34 -6.84
CA SER A 184 14.81 6.90 -7.22
C SER A 184 15.52 6.17 -6.09
N ALA A 185 15.52 6.73 -4.87
CA ALA A 185 16.13 6.12 -3.70
C ALA A 185 15.52 4.74 -3.37
N ASN A 186 14.19 4.64 -3.35
CA ASN A 186 13.50 3.36 -3.11
C ASN A 186 13.76 2.33 -4.22
N SER A 187 13.97 2.79 -5.45
CA SER A 187 14.25 1.90 -6.59
C SER A 187 15.64 1.28 -6.55
N VAL A 188 16.62 1.87 -5.83
CA VAL A 188 17.98 1.32 -5.71
C VAL A 188 17.96 -0.06 -5.03
N TYR A 189 17.22 -0.20 -3.92
CA TYR A 189 17.02 -1.51 -3.29
C TYR A 189 16.29 -2.49 -4.21
N GLY A 190 15.20 -2.05 -4.86
CA GLY A 190 14.44 -2.91 -5.78
C GLY A 190 15.28 -3.39 -6.98
N PHE A 191 16.28 -2.61 -7.37
CA PHE A 191 17.21 -2.98 -8.43
C PHE A 191 18.16 -4.11 -8.04
N THR A 192 18.64 -4.16 -6.79
CA THR A 192 19.49 -5.27 -6.32
C THR A 192 18.72 -6.58 -6.22
N GLY A 193 17.43 -6.52 -5.89
CA GLY A 193 16.57 -7.71 -5.71
C GLY A 193 15.87 -8.19 -6.97
N ALA A 194 16.02 -7.50 -8.11
CA ALA A 194 15.35 -7.88 -9.35
C ALA A 194 16.10 -9.02 -10.06
N SER A 195 15.65 -10.26 -9.86
CA SER A 195 16.23 -11.45 -10.51
C SER A 195 16.20 -11.34 -12.04
N VAL A 196 15.16 -10.74 -12.61
CA VAL A 196 15.08 -10.36 -14.03
C VAL A 196 15.60 -8.93 -14.18
N GLY A 197 16.91 -8.76 -14.18
CA GLY A 197 17.56 -7.46 -14.23
C GLY A 197 19.04 -7.53 -14.61
N LYS A 198 19.65 -6.37 -14.87
CA LYS A 198 21.03 -6.30 -15.40
C LYS A 198 22.14 -6.58 -14.37
N LEU A 199 21.85 -6.45 -13.08
CA LEU A 199 22.85 -6.59 -12.01
C LEU A 199 22.21 -7.09 -10.70
N PRO A 200 21.60 -8.29 -10.70
CA PRO A 200 20.99 -8.85 -9.49
C PRO A 200 22.05 -9.15 -8.42
N CYS A 201 21.70 -8.93 -7.16
CA CYS A 201 22.48 -9.31 -5.99
C CYS A 201 21.53 -9.52 -4.82
N LEU A 202 21.04 -10.76 -4.70
CA LEU A 202 20.07 -11.17 -3.70
C LEU A 202 20.63 -11.06 -2.29
N GLU A 203 21.95 -11.21 -2.11
CA GLU A 203 22.63 -11.09 -0.82
C GLU A 203 22.37 -9.73 -0.18
N ILE A 204 22.46 -8.65 -0.97
CA ILE A 204 22.14 -7.29 -0.50
C ILE A 204 20.67 -7.20 -0.10
N SER A 205 19.76 -7.68 -0.95
CA SER A 205 18.33 -7.57 -0.71
C SER A 205 17.85 -8.38 0.50
N GLN A 206 18.41 -9.58 0.69
CA GLN A 206 18.20 -10.45 1.84
C GLN A 206 18.72 -9.80 3.13
N SER A 207 19.93 -9.24 3.10
CA SER A 207 20.49 -8.54 4.27
C SER A 207 19.66 -7.32 4.65
N VAL A 208 19.22 -6.52 3.67
CA VAL A 208 18.36 -5.35 3.93
C VAL A 208 17.03 -5.75 4.57
N THR A 209 16.35 -6.78 4.06
CA THR A 209 15.09 -7.22 4.66
C THR A 209 15.32 -7.82 6.04
N ALA A 210 16.40 -8.58 6.25
CA ALA A 210 16.70 -9.19 7.54
C ALA A 210 17.01 -8.15 8.63
N TYR A 211 17.78 -7.10 8.32
CA TYR A 211 17.93 -5.95 9.23
C TYR A 211 16.58 -5.28 9.50
N GLY A 212 15.75 -5.06 8.47
CA GLY A 212 14.41 -4.50 8.64
C GLY A 212 13.55 -5.29 9.63
N ARG A 213 13.60 -6.63 9.57
CA ARG A 213 12.90 -7.52 10.53
C ARG A 213 13.43 -7.36 11.95
N GLN A 214 14.75 -7.36 12.14
CA GLN A 214 15.32 -7.16 13.48
C GLN A 214 15.01 -5.76 14.05
N MET A 215 15.01 -4.74 13.21
CA MET A 215 14.78 -3.36 13.63
C MET A 215 13.35 -3.11 14.11
N ILE A 216 12.34 -3.71 13.45
CA ILE A 216 10.94 -3.57 13.88
C ILE A 216 10.69 -4.28 15.21
N ASP A 217 11.29 -5.46 15.41
CA ASP A 217 11.20 -6.20 16.68
C ASP A 217 11.90 -5.45 17.81
N LEU A 218 13.11 -4.92 17.57
CA LEU A 218 13.83 -4.09 18.53
C LEU A 218 13.05 -2.81 18.88
N THR A 219 12.42 -2.18 17.88
CA THR A 219 11.57 -1.00 18.10
C THR A 219 10.40 -1.35 19.00
N LYS A 220 9.71 -2.47 18.73
CA LYS A 220 8.61 -2.94 19.57
C LYS A 220 9.06 -3.14 21.01
N SER A 221 10.10 -3.94 21.23
CA SER A 221 10.61 -4.21 22.58
C SER A 221 11.07 -2.93 23.28
N ALA A 222 11.74 -2.02 22.58
CA ALA A 222 12.19 -0.75 23.16
C ALA A 222 11.01 0.12 23.63
N VAL A 223 9.96 0.27 22.81
CA VAL A 223 8.78 1.04 23.18
C VAL A 223 8.09 0.42 24.40
N GLU A 224 7.83 -0.88 24.39
CA GLU A 224 7.11 -1.58 25.47
C GLU A 224 7.93 -1.66 26.78
N GLN A 225 9.26 -1.55 26.72
CA GLN A 225 10.15 -1.50 27.89
C GLN A 225 10.31 -0.10 28.48
N ILE A 226 10.42 0.94 27.64
CA ILE A 226 10.66 2.32 28.10
C ILE A 226 9.37 2.94 28.64
N TYR A 227 8.25 2.76 27.96
CA TYR A 227 6.99 3.45 28.28
C TYR A 227 6.11 2.56 29.16
N LYS A 228 6.48 2.48 30.43
CA LYS A 228 5.72 1.82 31.50
C LYS A 228 4.79 2.78 32.21
N GLU A 229 3.80 2.24 32.92
CA GLU A 229 2.94 3.03 33.80
C GLU A 229 3.77 3.93 34.73
N GLY A 230 3.40 5.21 34.84
CA GLY A 230 4.10 6.19 35.67
C GLY A 230 5.30 6.88 35.00
N TYR A 231 5.75 6.42 33.82
CA TYR A 231 6.88 7.04 33.11
C TYR A 231 6.58 8.49 32.68
N LEU A 232 7.65 9.31 32.58
CA LEU A 232 7.59 10.76 32.32
C LEU A 232 6.65 11.49 33.29
N ASP A 233 6.92 11.41 34.58
CA ASP A 233 6.14 12.07 35.65
C ASP A 233 4.64 11.74 35.58
N GLY A 234 4.30 10.47 35.31
CA GLY A 234 2.92 10.01 35.21
C GLY A 234 2.20 10.31 33.89
N LYS A 235 2.90 10.81 32.87
CA LYS A 235 2.31 11.01 31.53
C LYS A 235 1.92 9.72 30.83
N CYS A 236 2.52 8.59 31.21
CA CYS A 236 2.10 7.26 30.77
C CYS A 236 1.10 6.66 31.77
N PRO A 237 -0.22 6.64 31.46
CA PRO A 237 -1.24 6.13 32.37
C PRO A 237 -1.27 4.61 32.46
N CYS A 238 -0.61 3.91 31.53
CA CYS A 238 -0.46 2.46 31.54
C CYS A 238 0.80 2.08 30.75
N ASP A 239 1.13 0.79 30.79
CA ASP A 239 2.12 0.20 29.91
C ASP A 239 1.75 0.41 28.44
N ALA A 240 2.67 0.97 27.67
CA ALA A 240 2.51 1.10 26.24
C ALA A 240 2.52 -0.28 25.57
N GLN A 241 1.71 -0.43 24.53
CA GLN A 241 1.60 -1.67 23.76
C GLN A 241 1.70 -1.38 22.26
N VAL A 242 2.55 -2.13 21.56
CA VAL A 242 2.58 -2.09 20.09
C VAL A 242 1.49 -3.01 19.56
N ILE A 243 0.40 -2.42 19.07
CA ILE A 243 -0.78 -3.15 18.61
C ILE A 243 -0.65 -3.64 17.17
N TYR A 244 0.24 -3.03 16.38
CA TYR A 244 0.49 -3.40 14.99
C TYR A 244 1.81 -2.83 14.48
N GLY A 245 2.33 -3.42 13.41
CA GLY A 245 3.44 -2.86 12.64
C GLY A 245 3.50 -3.47 11.24
N ASP A 246 3.82 -2.64 10.24
CA ASP A 246 3.98 -3.05 8.84
C ASP A 246 5.32 -2.54 8.34
N THR A 247 6.28 -3.45 8.18
CA THR A 247 7.60 -3.24 7.56
C THR A 247 8.49 -2.17 8.22
N ASP A 248 8.12 -0.90 8.10
CA ASP A 248 8.86 0.28 8.53
C ASP A 248 8.14 1.09 9.62
N SER A 249 6.91 0.72 9.96
CA SER A 249 6.12 1.45 10.95
C SER A 249 5.63 0.58 12.10
N VAL A 250 5.54 1.18 13.29
CA VAL A 250 4.91 0.61 14.49
C VAL A 250 3.76 1.50 14.96
N MET A 251 2.67 0.88 15.39
CA MET A 251 1.48 1.54 15.93
C MET A 251 1.37 1.27 17.43
N VAL A 252 1.53 2.33 18.21
CA VAL A 252 1.70 2.28 19.66
C VAL A 252 0.46 2.83 20.34
N LYS A 253 -0.10 2.03 21.25
CA LYS A 253 -1.12 2.44 22.21
C LYS A 253 -0.43 2.86 23.50
N PHE A 254 -0.38 4.17 23.78
CA PHE A 254 0.18 4.71 25.03
C PHE A 254 -0.84 4.78 26.18
N GLY A 255 -2.13 4.55 25.91
CA GLY A 255 -3.20 4.57 26.93
C GLY A 255 -3.77 5.94 27.27
N VAL A 256 -3.16 7.03 26.80
CA VAL A 256 -3.71 8.39 26.90
C VAL A 256 -5.02 8.52 26.12
N LYS A 257 -5.88 9.45 26.54
CA LYS A 257 -7.21 9.65 25.91
C LYS A 257 -7.21 10.76 24.87
N ASP A 258 -6.29 11.70 24.95
CA ASP A 258 -6.23 12.86 24.08
C ASP A 258 -5.17 12.72 22.98
N VAL A 259 -5.50 13.24 21.79
CA VAL A 259 -4.62 13.16 20.61
C VAL A 259 -3.31 13.91 20.86
N LYS A 260 -3.35 15.04 21.59
CA LYS A 260 -2.18 15.88 21.84
C LYS A 260 -1.11 15.14 22.67
N ALA A 261 -1.48 14.53 23.79
CA ALA A 261 -0.57 13.75 24.61
C ALA A 261 -0.03 12.54 23.85
N ALA A 262 -0.84 11.90 23.00
CA ALA A 262 -0.36 10.81 22.16
C ALA A 262 0.69 11.28 21.13
N MET A 263 0.52 12.48 20.57
CA MET A 263 1.51 13.10 19.69
C MET A 263 2.81 13.45 20.44
N GLU A 264 2.71 14.01 21.64
CA GLU A 264 3.87 14.34 22.48
C GLU A 264 4.66 13.09 22.87
N LEU A 265 3.98 12.04 23.33
CA LEU A 265 4.59 10.74 23.64
C LEU A 265 5.17 10.08 22.39
N GLY A 266 4.47 10.15 21.25
CA GLY A 266 4.96 9.63 19.97
C GLY A 266 6.24 10.33 19.49
N LEU A 267 6.32 11.66 19.63
CA LEU A 267 7.51 12.43 19.28
C LEU A 267 8.69 12.10 20.19
N HIS A 268 8.44 11.97 21.49
CA HIS A 268 9.44 11.53 22.46
C HIS A 268 9.92 10.10 22.17
N ALA A 269 9.00 9.18 21.89
CA ALA A 269 9.31 7.79 21.53
C ALA A 269 10.14 7.66 20.26
N ALA A 270 9.78 8.39 19.21
CA ALA A 270 10.59 8.42 17.98
C ALA A 270 12.03 8.86 18.28
N THR A 271 12.20 9.89 19.12
CA THR A 271 13.52 10.42 19.47
C THR A 271 14.33 9.43 20.33
N GLU A 272 13.74 8.90 21.39
CA GLU A 272 14.43 7.97 22.31
C GLU A 272 14.78 6.65 21.64
N VAL A 273 13.85 6.07 20.87
CA VAL A 273 14.08 4.78 20.21
C VAL A 273 15.08 4.92 19.06
N SER A 274 15.14 6.08 18.39
CA SER A 274 16.18 6.35 17.37
C SER A 274 17.60 6.24 17.91
N LYS A 275 17.84 6.54 19.19
CA LYS A 275 19.18 6.44 19.81
C LYS A 275 19.73 5.02 19.86
N LYS A 276 18.88 4.00 19.71
CA LYS A 276 19.29 2.58 19.69
C LYS A 276 19.83 2.13 18.33
N PHE A 277 19.70 2.95 17.29
CA PHE A 277 20.12 2.61 15.92
C PHE A 277 21.34 3.41 15.48
N ILE A 278 22.10 2.84 14.55
CA ILE A 278 23.27 3.48 13.96
C ILE A 278 22.79 4.56 12.96
N PRO A 279 23.32 5.79 13.01
CA PRO A 279 23.01 6.82 12.01
C PRO A 279 23.29 6.32 10.57
N PRO A 280 22.47 6.68 9.57
CA PRO A 280 21.39 7.67 9.60
C PRO A 280 20.01 7.09 9.93
N ILE A 281 19.92 5.86 10.45
CA ILE A 281 18.65 5.24 10.82
C ILE A 281 17.99 6.03 11.94
N LYS A 282 16.74 6.42 11.74
CA LYS A 282 15.93 7.11 12.74
C LYS A 282 14.45 6.84 12.51
N LEU A 283 13.69 6.85 13.60
CA LEU A 283 12.25 6.89 13.59
C LEU A 283 11.78 8.34 13.58
N GLU A 284 10.65 8.57 12.93
CA GLU A 284 9.91 9.82 12.96
C GLU A 284 8.49 9.54 13.44
N PHE A 285 7.97 10.42 14.29
CA PHE A 285 6.53 10.44 14.54
C PHE A 285 5.83 10.92 13.27
N GLU A 286 4.84 10.16 12.81
CA GLU A 286 4.14 10.48 11.57
C GLU A 286 2.73 11.05 11.82
N LYS A 287 1.97 10.40 12.71
CA LYS A 287 0.53 10.64 12.88
C LYS A 287 -0.05 9.96 14.11
N VAL A 288 -1.26 10.36 14.49
CA VAL A 288 -2.14 9.65 15.43
C VAL A 288 -3.42 9.22 14.73
N TYR A 289 -3.91 8.01 15.04
CA TYR A 289 -5.28 7.59 14.74
C TYR A 289 -6.18 7.69 15.96
N SER A 290 -7.36 8.32 15.84
CA SER A 290 -8.34 8.38 16.94
C SER A 290 -9.75 8.75 16.47
N PRO A 291 -10.73 7.83 16.45
CA PRO A 291 -10.62 6.40 16.72
C PRO A 291 -9.87 5.61 15.63
N PHE A 292 -9.55 4.36 15.93
CA PHE A 292 -8.81 3.44 15.05
C PHE A 292 -9.45 2.04 14.98
N LEU A 293 -9.72 1.56 13.77
CA LEU A 293 -10.27 0.23 13.47
C LEU A 293 -9.19 -0.63 12.82
N LEU A 294 -8.69 -1.64 13.54
CA LEU A 294 -7.68 -2.58 13.06
C LEU A 294 -8.30 -3.95 12.83
N ILE A 295 -8.42 -4.35 11.56
CA ILE A 295 -9.12 -5.58 11.17
C ILE A 295 -8.14 -6.71 10.94
N ASN A 296 -7.09 -6.48 10.15
CA ASN A 296 -6.09 -7.49 9.83
C ASN A 296 -4.79 -6.85 9.31
N LYS A 297 -3.80 -7.67 9.00
CA LYS A 297 -2.57 -7.23 8.32
C LYS A 297 -2.93 -6.45 7.06
N LYS A 298 -2.40 -5.23 6.96
CA LYS A 298 -2.63 -4.28 5.85
C LYS A 298 -4.10 -3.90 5.63
N ARG A 299 -4.96 -4.09 6.64
CA ARG A 299 -6.40 -3.79 6.60
C ARG A 299 -6.86 -3.05 7.85
N TYR A 300 -6.97 -1.73 7.75
CA TYR A 300 -7.38 -0.87 8.86
C TYR A 300 -7.95 0.45 8.35
N ALA A 301 -8.70 1.12 9.22
CA ALA A 301 -9.18 2.48 9.00
C ALA A 301 -9.07 3.31 10.28
N GLY A 302 -8.98 4.63 10.16
CA GLY A 302 -8.99 5.51 11.32
C GLY A 302 -9.05 6.97 10.93
N LEU A 303 -9.44 7.81 11.89
CA LEU A 303 -9.32 9.26 11.72
C LEU A 303 -7.87 9.65 11.83
N TYR A 304 -7.34 10.27 10.79
CA TYR A 304 -5.93 10.59 10.64
C TYR A 304 -5.65 12.00 11.17
N PHE A 305 -4.74 12.13 12.15
CA PHE A 305 -4.34 13.42 12.71
C PHE A 305 -2.83 13.66 12.53
N THR A 306 -2.47 14.74 11.84
CA THR A 306 -1.12 15.36 11.92
C THR A 306 -1.03 16.50 12.92
N ARG A 307 -2.17 17.06 13.32
CA ARG A 307 -2.30 18.13 14.30
C ARG A 307 -3.40 17.78 15.30
N PRO A 308 -3.29 18.19 16.57
CA PRO A 308 -4.20 17.71 17.61
C PRO A 308 -5.61 18.29 17.52
N GLU A 309 -5.81 19.45 16.89
CA GLU A 309 -7.09 20.18 16.92
C GLU A 309 -8.12 19.62 15.92
N LYS A 310 -7.67 19.08 14.79
CA LYS A 310 -8.56 18.65 13.70
C LYS A 310 -7.96 17.49 12.92
N HIS A 311 -8.79 16.49 12.65
CA HIS A 311 -8.43 15.39 11.75
C HIS A 311 -8.26 15.89 10.32
N ASP A 312 -7.33 15.27 9.59
CA ASP A 312 -7.06 15.61 8.20
C ASP A 312 -8.03 14.87 7.26
N LYS A 313 -8.31 13.59 7.56
CA LYS A 313 -9.19 12.71 6.75
C LYS A 313 -9.48 11.39 7.48
N ILE A 314 -10.40 10.60 6.92
CA ILE A 314 -10.46 9.16 7.17
C ILE A 314 -9.39 8.48 6.30
N ASP A 315 -8.46 7.77 6.91
CA ASP A 315 -7.51 6.93 6.16
C ASP A 315 -8.03 5.49 6.13
N CYS A 316 -8.02 4.88 4.94
CA CYS A 316 -8.42 3.49 4.73
C CYS A 316 -7.28 2.76 4.02
N LYS A 317 -6.75 1.70 4.64
CA LYS A 317 -5.69 0.87 4.06
C LYS A 317 -6.21 -0.53 3.77
N GLY A 318 -6.07 -0.97 2.53
CA GLY A 318 -6.38 -2.33 2.07
C GLY A 318 -7.85 -2.76 2.16
N LEU A 319 -8.74 -1.88 2.61
CA LEU A 319 -10.18 -2.10 2.64
C LEU A 319 -10.79 -1.97 1.24
N GLU A 320 -11.96 -2.56 1.07
CA GLU A 320 -12.70 -2.57 -0.19
C GLU A 320 -13.08 -1.15 -0.68
N THR A 321 -13.05 -0.13 0.18
CA THR A 321 -13.24 1.29 -0.15
C THR A 321 -12.19 1.89 -1.07
N VAL A 322 -10.97 1.33 -1.10
CA VAL A 322 -9.86 1.82 -1.93
C VAL A 322 -9.44 0.83 -3.02
N ARG A 323 -10.09 -0.33 -3.06
CA ARG A 323 -9.84 -1.40 -4.03
C ARG A 323 -10.66 -1.20 -5.29
N ARG A 324 -10.10 -1.56 -6.44
CA ARG A 324 -10.70 -1.33 -7.77
C ARG A 324 -11.30 -2.59 -8.40
N ASP A 325 -11.38 -3.68 -7.64
CA ASP A 325 -11.87 -4.99 -8.08
C ASP A 325 -13.26 -5.34 -7.54
N ASN A 326 -13.89 -4.43 -6.78
CA ASN A 326 -15.27 -4.53 -6.30
C ASN A 326 -16.17 -3.54 -7.04
N CYS A 327 -17.48 -3.74 -6.94
CA CYS A 327 -18.44 -2.77 -7.50
C CYS A 327 -18.50 -1.47 -6.66
N PRO A 328 -18.85 -0.32 -7.28
CA PRO A 328 -18.96 0.97 -6.59
C PRO A 328 -19.87 0.96 -5.36
N LEU A 329 -20.95 0.16 -5.37
CA LEU A 329 -21.86 -0.01 -4.23
C LEU A 329 -21.11 -0.36 -2.95
N VAL A 330 -20.23 -1.36 -3.00
CA VAL A 330 -19.45 -1.82 -1.82
C VAL A 330 -18.62 -0.68 -1.26
N SER A 331 -17.91 0.03 -2.13
CA SER A 331 -17.06 1.15 -1.72
C SER A 331 -17.89 2.26 -1.05
N LYS A 332 -19.05 2.63 -1.61
CA LYS A 332 -19.89 3.70 -1.07
C LYS A 332 -20.51 3.35 0.27
N VAL A 333 -21.06 2.14 0.38
CA VAL A 333 -21.67 1.67 1.64
C VAL A 333 -20.63 1.61 2.75
N LEU A 334 -19.46 1.01 2.48
CA LEU A 334 -18.40 0.92 3.48
C LEU A 334 -17.85 2.30 3.87
N SER A 335 -17.65 3.20 2.91
CA SER A 335 -17.21 4.57 3.23
C SER A 335 -18.23 5.27 4.13
N THR A 336 -19.53 5.17 3.82
CA THR A 336 -20.59 5.76 4.64
C THR A 336 -20.64 5.13 6.03
N CYS A 337 -20.55 3.81 6.14
CA CYS A 337 -20.49 3.14 7.45
C CYS A 337 -19.27 3.58 8.26
N LEU A 338 -18.09 3.68 7.64
CA LEU A 338 -16.87 4.13 8.31
C LEU A 338 -16.96 5.61 8.73
N GLU A 339 -17.56 6.48 7.92
CA GLU A 339 -17.84 7.87 8.30
C GLU A 339 -18.71 7.93 9.55
N LYS A 340 -19.82 7.19 9.57
CA LYS A 340 -20.72 7.10 10.74
C LYS A 340 -20.03 6.55 11.98
N MET A 341 -19.23 5.49 11.82
CA MET A 341 -18.53 4.85 12.94
C MET A 341 -17.38 5.70 13.49
N LEU A 342 -16.58 6.32 12.62
CA LEU A 342 -15.34 6.99 13.01
C LEU A 342 -15.52 8.48 13.26
N LEU A 343 -16.35 9.18 12.48
CA LEU A 343 -16.60 10.62 12.64
C LEU A 343 -17.78 10.90 13.58
N GLU A 344 -18.92 10.24 13.36
CA GLU A 344 -20.14 10.48 14.16
C GLU A 344 -20.12 9.70 15.48
N GLY A 345 -19.31 8.64 15.57
CA GLY A 345 -19.28 7.74 16.72
C GLY A 345 -20.55 6.88 16.86
N ASP A 346 -21.31 6.72 15.78
CA ASP A 346 -22.61 6.05 15.78
C ASP A 346 -22.59 4.76 14.92
N ALA A 347 -22.20 3.66 15.56
CA ALA A 347 -22.22 2.34 14.94
C ALA A 347 -23.64 1.83 14.65
N THR A 348 -24.65 2.32 15.37
CA THR A 348 -26.06 1.92 15.17
C THR A 348 -26.59 2.51 13.87
N SER A 349 -26.37 3.82 13.64
CA SER A 349 -26.73 4.48 12.39
C SER A 349 -25.97 3.86 11.19
N ALA A 350 -24.71 3.48 11.38
CA ALA A 350 -23.95 2.76 10.35
C ALA A 350 -24.60 1.42 9.99
N LEU A 351 -25.07 0.67 10.98
CA LEU A 351 -25.75 -0.63 10.80
C LEU A 351 -27.11 -0.47 10.11
N GLU A 352 -27.90 0.54 10.49
CA GLU A 352 -29.18 0.85 9.86
C GLU A 352 -29.00 1.24 8.40
N HIS A 353 -27.99 2.05 8.09
CA HIS A 353 -27.63 2.38 6.71
C HIS A 353 -27.31 1.14 5.89
N ALA A 354 -26.46 0.24 6.41
CA ALA A 354 -26.11 -1.01 5.74
C ALA A 354 -27.36 -1.87 5.47
N LYS A 355 -28.25 -2.03 6.46
CA LYS A 355 -29.52 -2.77 6.31
C LYS A 355 -30.44 -2.15 5.26
N LYS A 356 -30.54 -0.83 5.22
CA LYS A 356 -31.33 -0.11 4.21
C LYS A 356 -30.80 -0.39 2.80
N VAL A 357 -29.48 -0.31 2.59
CA VAL A 357 -28.89 -0.58 1.27
C VAL A 357 -29.05 -2.04 0.87
N ILE A 358 -28.95 -2.98 1.80
CA ILE A 358 -29.26 -4.40 1.53
C ILE A 358 -30.72 -4.55 1.10
N SER A 359 -31.67 -3.88 1.78
CA SER A 359 -33.08 -3.89 1.37
C SER A 359 -33.29 -3.27 -0.02
N ASP A 360 -32.62 -2.16 -0.33
CA ASP A 360 -32.70 -1.52 -1.65
C ASP A 360 -32.14 -2.45 -2.75
N LEU A 361 -31.05 -3.17 -2.48
CA LEU A 361 -30.48 -4.18 -3.39
C LEU A 361 -31.47 -5.33 -3.65
N LEU A 362 -32.05 -5.91 -2.59
CA LEU A 362 -32.98 -7.04 -2.73
C LEU A 362 -34.29 -6.65 -3.41
N CYS A 363 -34.72 -5.39 -3.27
CA CYS A 363 -35.89 -4.84 -3.96
C CYS A 363 -35.58 -4.34 -5.39
N ASN A 364 -34.39 -4.61 -5.95
CA ASN A 364 -33.97 -4.12 -7.27
C ASN A 364 -34.04 -2.58 -7.43
N ARG A 365 -33.76 -1.83 -6.35
CA ARG A 365 -33.76 -0.35 -6.31
C ARG A 365 -32.36 0.27 -6.40
N ILE A 366 -31.35 -0.53 -6.77
CA ILE A 366 -29.97 -0.07 -6.97
C ILE A 366 -29.69 0.05 -8.48
N ASP A 367 -29.14 1.20 -8.88
CA ASP A 367 -28.76 1.44 -10.27
C ASP A 367 -27.64 0.49 -10.72
N ILE A 368 -27.72 0.02 -11.97
CA ILE A 368 -26.76 -0.94 -12.53
C ILE A 368 -25.32 -0.41 -12.50
N SER A 369 -25.12 0.91 -12.61
CA SER A 369 -23.78 1.52 -12.57
C SER A 369 -23.07 1.28 -11.23
N GLU A 370 -23.82 1.12 -10.14
CA GLU A 370 -23.28 0.78 -8.82
C GLU A 370 -22.83 -0.68 -8.71
N LEU A 371 -23.24 -1.53 -9.65
CA LEU A 371 -23.02 -2.97 -9.66
C LEU A 371 -21.92 -3.39 -10.64
N ILE A 372 -21.36 -2.46 -11.42
CA ILE A 372 -20.31 -2.72 -12.40
C ILE A 372 -18.99 -3.08 -11.70
N ILE A 373 -18.47 -4.26 -11.99
CA ILE A 373 -17.15 -4.73 -11.56
C ILE A 373 -16.18 -4.55 -12.73
N THR A 374 -14.93 -4.16 -12.45
CA THR A 374 -13.91 -3.99 -13.49
C THR A 374 -12.64 -4.78 -13.16
N LYS A 375 -12.15 -5.58 -14.12
CA LYS A 375 -10.88 -6.32 -14.01
C LYS A 375 -10.02 -6.16 -15.26
N GLU A 376 -8.71 -6.12 -15.06
CA GLU A 376 -7.74 -5.96 -16.14
C GLU A 376 -7.49 -7.28 -16.86
N LEU A 377 -7.54 -7.26 -18.19
CA LEU A 377 -7.25 -8.41 -19.04
C LEU A 377 -5.74 -8.50 -19.28
N THR A 378 -5.04 -9.24 -18.42
CA THR A 378 -3.57 -9.30 -18.40
C THR A 378 -2.97 -10.34 -19.35
N ARG A 379 -3.72 -11.37 -19.74
CA ARG A 379 -3.25 -12.48 -20.59
C ARG A 379 -4.32 -12.89 -21.59
N SER A 380 -3.92 -13.64 -22.62
CA SER A 380 -4.88 -14.36 -23.46
C SER A 380 -5.55 -15.47 -22.65
N SER A 381 -6.79 -15.80 -22.99
CA SER A 381 -7.60 -16.81 -22.30
C SER A 381 -6.90 -18.14 -22.06
N ASN A 382 -6.17 -18.64 -23.07
CA ASN A 382 -5.41 -19.90 -23.00
C ASN A 382 -4.23 -19.89 -22.01
N ALA A 383 -3.82 -18.72 -21.52
CA ALA A 383 -2.70 -18.56 -20.59
C ALA A 383 -3.15 -18.38 -19.13
N TYR A 384 -4.47 -18.43 -18.85
CA TYR A 384 -5.00 -18.45 -17.50
C TYR A 384 -5.21 -19.88 -17.02
N ALA A 385 -4.66 -20.20 -15.85
CA ALA A 385 -4.80 -21.52 -15.22
C ALA A 385 -6.26 -21.85 -14.82
N ALA A 386 -7.10 -20.83 -14.60
CA ALA A 386 -8.50 -20.98 -14.22
C ALA A 386 -9.39 -20.00 -14.98
N LYS A 387 -10.61 -20.43 -15.33
CA LYS A 387 -11.60 -19.59 -16.00
C LYS A 387 -11.99 -18.39 -15.11
N GLN A 388 -11.86 -17.19 -15.66
CA GLN A 388 -12.20 -15.94 -14.97
C GLN A 388 -13.38 -15.25 -15.68
N ALA A 389 -14.27 -14.63 -14.90
CA ALA A 389 -15.46 -13.93 -15.40
C ALA A 389 -15.17 -12.93 -16.54
N HIS A 390 -14.27 -11.98 -16.29
CA HIS A 390 -13.88 -10.96 -17.27
C HIS A 390 -13.21 -11.52 -18.54
N VAL A 391 -12.52 -12.66 -18.44
CA VAL A 391 -11.87 -13.32 -19.58
C VAL A 391 -12.91 -13.99 -20.47
N VAL A 392 -13.80 -14.79 -19.87
CA VAL A 392 -14.90 -15.46 -20.58
C VAL A 392 -15.82 -14.43 -21.23
N LEU A 393 -16.11 -13.32 -20.53
CA LEU A 393 -16.88 -12.22 -21.11
C LEU A 393 -16.15 -11.57 -22.30
N ALA A 394 -14.85 -11.28 -22.18
CA ALA A 394 -14.10 -10.67 -23.27
C ALA A 394 -14.09 -11.54 -24.54
N GLU A 395 -14.02 -12.87 -24.39
CA GLU A 395 -14.17 -13.81 -25.52
C GLU A 395 -15.58 -13.75 -26.10
N ARG A 396 -16.62 -13.80 -25.26
CA ARG A 396 -18.01 -13.70 -25.71
C ARG A 396 -18.30 -12.38 -26.42
N MET A 397 -17.75 -11.27 -25.94
CA MET A 397 -17.84 -9.97 -26.61
C MET A 397 -17.16 -10.00 -27.97
N ARG A 398 -16.01 -10.67 -28.09
CA ARG A 398 -15.28 -10.82 -29.35
C ARG A 398 -16.01 -11.69 -30.37
N GLU A 399 -16.69 -12.74 -29.92
CA GLU A 399 -17.56 -13.56 -30.76
C GLU A 399 -18.78 -12.78 -31.27
N ARG A 400 -19.35 -11.89 -30.44
CA ARG A 400 -20.47 -11.02 -30.83
C ARG A 400 -20.05 -9.92 -31.79
N ASP A 401 -18.99 -9.20 -31.46
CA ASP A 401 -18.40 -8.14 -32.28
C ASP A 401 -16.91 -7.98 -31.97
N SER A 402 -16.07 -8.46 -32.89
CA SER A 402 -14.62 -8.37 -32.76
C SER A 402 -14.08 -6.93 -32.76
N GLY A 403 -14.81 -5.96 -33.34
CA GLY A 403 -14.38 -4.58 -33.48
C GLY A 403 -14.43 -3.77 -32.18
N SER A 404 -15.34 -4.12 -31.27
CA SER A 404 -15.54 -3.45 -29.98
C SER A 404 -15.02 -4.23 -28.77
N ALA A 405 -14.44 -5.41 -28.99
CA ALA A 405 -13.98 -6.29 -27.92
C ALA A 405 -12.74 -5.75 -27.17
N PRO A 406 -12.65 -5.96 -25.84
CA PRO A 406 -11.48 -5.57 -25.05
C PRO A 406 -10.17 -6.24 -25.51
N ARG A 407 -9.08 -5.47 -25.44
CA ARG A 407 -7.71 -5.91 -25.77
C ARG A 407 -6.89 -6.19 -24.52
N LEU A 408 -5.72 -6.81 -24.69
CA LEU A 408 -4.78 -7.04 -23.60
C LEU A 408 -4.34 -5.71 -22.99
N GLY A 409 -4.42 -5.62 -21.67
CA GLY A 409 -4.19 -4.40 -20.88
C GLY A 409 -5.44 -3.56 -20.62
N ASP A 410 -6.55 -3.80 -21.33
CA ASP A 410 -7.80 -3.09 -21.09
C ASP A 410 -8.48 -3.61 -19.81
N ARG A 411 -9.27 -2.75 -19.15
CA ARG A 411 -10.17 -3.18 -18.06
C ARG A 411 -11.53 -3.51 -18.64
N VAL A 412 -12.00 -4.72 -18.38
CA VAL A 412 -13.30 -5.24 -18.81
C VAL A 412 -14.35 -4.93 -17.74
N PRO A 413 -15.34 -4.06 -18.01
CA PRO A 413 -16.48 -3.86 -17.14
C PRO A 413 -17.50 -5.00 -17.30
N TYR A 414 -18.08 -5.47 -16.19
CA TYR A 414 -19.12 -6.49 -16.21
C TYR A 414 -20.05 -6.42 -15.00
N VAL A 415 -21.25 -6.96 -15.14
CA VAL A 415 -22.17 -7.26 -14.04
C VAL A 415 -22.43 -8.76 -13.96
N ILE A 416 -22.91 -9.25 -12.82
CA ILE A 416 -23.31 -10.66 -12.65
C ILE A 416 -24.82 -10.78 -12.81
N VAL A 417 -25.25 -11.50 -13.85
CA VAL A 417 -26.67 -11.70 -14.19
C VAL A 417 -27.23 -13.00 -13.60
N ALA A 418 -28.55 -13.04 -13.42
CA ALA A 418 -29.26 -14.21 -12.92
C ALA A 418 -29.37 -15.30 -14.00
N LYS A 419 -28.62 -16.41 -13.85
CA LYS A 419 -28.71 -17.62 -14.71
C LYS A 419 -28.98 -18.92 -13.94
N GLY A 420 -29.27 -18.84 -12.64
CA GLY A 420 -29.49 -19.98 -11.74
C GLY A 420 -28.34 -20.19 -10.73
N GLN A 421 -28.65 -20.80 -9.58
CA GLN A 421 -27.70 -20.90 -8.45
C GLN A 421 -26.47 -21.78 -8.73
N LYS A 422 -26.61 -22.86 -9.52
CA LYS A 422 -25.52 -23.80 -9.82
C LYS A 422 -24.60 -23.36 -10.96
N VAL A 423 -24.94 -22.27 -11.65
CA VAL A 423 -24.12 -21.77 -12.76
C VAL A 423 -22.90 -21.04 -12.18
N PRO A 424 -21.68 -21.36 -12.64
CA PRO A 424 -20.48 -20.68 -12.17
C PRO A 424 -20.50 -19.18 -12.45
N ALA A 425 -19.96 -18.38 -11.53
CA ALA A 425 -19.95 -16.91 -11.66
C ALA A 425 -19.28 -16.41 -12.96
N TYR A 426 -18.32 -17.16 -13.52
CA TYR A 426 -17.67 -16.77 -14.76
C TYR A 426 -18.59 -16.85 -16.00
N GLU A 427 -19.66 -17.64 -15.97
CA GLU A 427 -20.65 -17.72 -17.06
C GLU A 427 -21.78 -16.69 -16.91
N LYS A 428 -21.97 -16.22 -15.67
CA LYS A 428 -22.94 -15.18 -15.30
C LYS A 428 -22.46 -13.76 -15.56
N ALA A 429 -21.19 -13.55 -15.88
CA ALA A 429 -20.69 -12.23 -16.21
C ALA A 429 -21.22 -11.76 -17.57
N GLU A 430 -21.67 -10.52 -17.64
CA GLU A 430 -22.20 -9.91 -18.87
C GLU A 430 -21.87 -8.43 -18.96
N ASP A 431 -21.78 -7.92 -20.20
CA ASP A 431 -21.54 -6.51 -20.50
C ASP A 431 -22.72 -5.64 -20.00
N PRO A 432 -22.48 -4.57 -19.20
CA PRO A 432 -23.55 -3.73 -18.68
C PRO A 432 -24.44 -3.13 -19.77
N ILE A 433 -23.88 -2.80 -20.94
CA ILE A 433 -24.66 -2.25 -22.06
C ILE A 433 -25.57 -3.33 -22.65
N TYR A 434 -25.03 -4.52 -22.89
CA TYR A 434 -25.84 -5.67 -23.33
C TYR A 434 -26.97 -6.00 -22.35
N VAL A 435 -26.71 -5.95 -21.05
CA VAL A 435 -27.72 -6.18 -20.00
C VAL A 435 -28.84 -5.15 -20.07
N LEU A 436 -28.50 -3.86 -20.22
CA LEU A 436 -29.48 -2.77 -20.35
C LEU A 436 -30.33 -2.90 -21.61
N GLN A 437 -29.72 -3.20 -22.76
CA GLN A 437 -30.42 -3.34 -24.03
C GLN A 437 -31.40 -4.52 -24.05
N ASN A 438 -31.06 -5.60 -23.34
CA ASN A 438 -31.82 -6.84 -23.34
C ASN A 438 -32.64 -7.06 -22.05
N ASN A 439 -32.67 -6.08 -21.14
CA ASN A 439 -33.37 -6.15 -19.84
C ASN A 439 -33.07 -7.42 -19.04
N ILE A 440 -31.80 -7.82 -18.98
CA ILE A 440 -31.40 -9.07 -18.32
C ILE A 440 -31.41 -8.89 -16.79
N PRO A 441 -32.09 -9.77 -16.03
CA PRO A 441 -32.12 -9.66 -14.57
C PRO A 441 -30.74 -9.82 -13.91
N ILE A 442 -30.51 -9.07 -12.83
CA ILE A 442 -29.27 -9.09 -12.03
C ILE A 442 -29.35 -10.15 -10.93
N ASP A 443 -28.22 -10.81 -10.62
CA ASP A 443 -28.12 -11.78 -9.51
C ASP A 443 -27.89 -11.04 -8.17
N THR A 444 -28.97 -10.54 -7.56
CA THR A 444 -28.89 -9.77 -6.30
C THR A 444 -28.30 -10.57 -5.13
N ALA A 445 -28.55 -11.89 -5.10
CA ALA A 445 -27.97 -12.80 -4.10
C ALA A 445 -26.44 -12.83 -4.19
N TYR A 446 -25.87 -12.89 -5.40
CA TYR A 446 -24.42 -12.78 -5.59
C TYR A 446 -23.86 -11.46 -5.02
N TYR A 447 -24.51 -10.32 -5.28
CA TYR A 447 -24.04 -9.04 -4.76
C TYR A 447 -24.16 -8.95 -3.24
N LEU A 448 -25.20 -9.52 -2.64
CA LEU A 448 -25.33 -9.59 -1.20
C LEU A 448 -24.22 -10.44 -0.57
N GLU A 449 -24.09 -11.70 -0.99
CA GLU A 449 -23.22 -12.68 -0.34
C GLU A 449 -21.73 -12.48 -0.67
N ASN A 450 -21.41 -12.19 -1.93
CA ASN A 450 -20.04 -12.14 -2.42
C ASN A 450 -19.44 -10.73 -2.40
N GLN A 451 -20.26 -9.68 -2.49
CA GLN A 451 -19.78 -8.29 -2.56
C GLN A 451 -19.99 -7.52 -1.25
N LEU A 452 -21.17 -7.60 -0.60
CA LEU A 452 -21.49 -6.77 0.57
C LEU A 452 -21.27 -7.46 1.92
N ALA A 453 -21.74 -8.69 2.10
CA ALA A 453 -21.81 -9.34 3.42
C ALA A 453 -20.44 -9.43 4.09
N LYS A 454 -19.43 -9.98 3.39
CA LYS A 454 -18.09 -10.19 3.96
C LYS A 454 -17.38 -8.88 4.31
N PRO A 455 -17.33 -7.85 3.43
CA PRO A 455 -16.72 -6.57 3.81
C PRO A 455 -17.45 -5.86 4.95
N LEU A 456 -18.79 -5.89 4.97
CA LEU A 456 -19.57 -5.29 6.07
C LEU A 456 -19.31 -6.02 7.39
N ALA A 457 -19.36 -7.34 7.39
CA ALA A 457 -19.07 -8.15 8.58
C ALA A 457 -17.70 -7.78 9.16
N ARG A 458 -16.66 -7.67 8.34
CA ARG A 458 -15.30 -7.32 8.79
C ARG A 458 -15.20 -5.97 9.50
N ILE A 459 -15.94 -4.95 9.08
CA ILE A 459 -15.89 -3.62 9.73
C ILE A 459 -16.73 -3.57 11.01
N PHE A 460 -17.80 -4.38 11.09
CA PHE A 460 -18.69 -4.43 12.25
C PHE A 460 -18.29 -5.45 13.30
N GLU A 461 -17.58 -6.53 12.95
CA GLU A 461 -17.14 -7.60 13.85
C GLU A 461 -16.35 -7.07 15.06
N PRO A 462 -15.41 -6.13 14.94
CA PRO A 462 -14.72 -5.56 16.10
C PRO A 462 -15.59 -4.74 17.07
N ILE A 463 -16.84 -4.42 16.68
CA ILE A 463 -17.79 -3.65 17.48
C ILE A 463 -18.94 -4.53 18.00
N LEU A 464 -19.49 -5.39 17.13
CA LEU A 464 -20.67 -6.22 17.40
C LEU A 464 -20.33 -7.69 17.75
N GLY A 465 -19.05 -8.07 17.66
CA GLY A 465 -18.58 -9.45 17.83
C GLY A 465 -18.94 -10.38 16.65
N ASP A 466 -18.72 -11.68 16.86
CA ASP A 466 -18.84 -12.74 15.84
C ASP A 466 -20.25 -12.85 15.21
N LYS A 467 -21.27 -12.24 15.82
CA LYS A 467 -22.64 -12.22 15.30
C LYS A 467 -22.87 -11.15 14.23
N ALA A 468 -21.90 -10.29 13.92
CA ALA A 468 -22.06 -9.18 12.97
C ALA A 468 -22.66 -9.60 11.62
N GLU A 469 -22.13 -10.67 11.00
CA GLU A 469 -22.63 -11.17 9.71
C GLU A 469 -24.09 -11.65 9.79
N SER A 470 -24.42 -12.38 10.85
CA SER A 470 -25.80 -12.83 11.07
C SER A 470 -26.74 -11.66 11.35
N ILE A 471 -26.34 -10.63 12.11
CA ILE A 471 -27.18 -9.44 12.36
C ILE A 471 -27.46 -8.64 11.07
N LEU A 472 -26.49 -8.63 10.15
CA LEU A 472 -26.62 -7.96 8.85
C LEU A 472 -27.54 -8.72 7.87
N THR A 473 -27.61 -10.05 7.99
CA THR A 473 -28.29 -10.94 7.01
C THR A 473 -29.59 -11.58 7.51
N SER A 474 -29.72 -11.82 8.82
CA SER A 474 -30.83 -12.60 9.43
C SER A 474 -32.18 -11.88 9.48
N ASN A 475 -32.18 -10.54 9.58
CA ASN A 475 -33.43 -9.76 9.50
C ASN A 475 -33.89 -9.54 8.05
N THR A 476 -33.03 -9.76 7.06
CA THR A 476 -33.29 -9.56 5.63
C THR A 476 -33.72 -10.84 4.93
N LEU A 477 -33.28 -12.02 5.38
CA LEU A 477 -33.80 -13.32 4.92
C LEU A 477 -35.29 -13.52 5.26
N LYS A 478 -35.80 -12.88 6.32
CA LYS A 478 -37.25 -12.85 6.60
C LYS A 478 -38.03 -12.05 5.54
N LEU A 479 -37.42 -11.02 4.94
CA LEU A 479 -38.03 -10.23 3.86
C LEU A 479 -38.08 -11.00 2.53
N GLU A 480 -37.06 -11.80 2.20
CA GLU A 480 -37.14 -12.72 1.03
C GLU A 480 -38.27 -13.73 1.20
N ASN A 481 -38.38 -14.36 2.39
CA ASN A 481 -39.48 -15.28 2.66
C ASN A 481 -40.86 -14.59 2.64
N PHE A 482 -40.95 -13.34 3.11
CA PHE A 482 -42.19 -12.56 3.07
C PHE A 482 -42.57 -12.12 1.65
N MET A 483 -41.59 -11.78 0.80
CA MET A 483 -41.81 -11.42 -0.61
C MET A 483 -42.15 -12.63 -1.47
N VAL A 484 -41.53 -13.80 -1.22
CA VAL A 484 -41.90 -15.07 -1.86
C VAL A 484 -43.33 -15.49 -1.46
N LEU A 485 -43.75 -15.21 -0.22
CA LEU A 485 -45.13 -15.40 0.23
C LEU A 485 -46.11 -14.43 -0.44
N LEU A 486 -45.75 -13.17 -0.63
CA LEU A 486 -46.58 -12.17 -1.33
C LEU A 486 -46.73 -12.47 -2.83
N PHE A 487 -45.66 -12.92 -3.50
CA PHE A 487 -45.73 -13.30 -4.91
C PHE A 487 -46.53 -14.59 -5.15
N ARG A 488 -46.57 -15.52 -4.19
CA ARG A 488 -47.42 -16.72 -4.26
C ARG A 488 -48.89 -16.47 -3.94
N GLN A 489 -49.24 -15.31 -3.38
CA GLN A 489 -50.63 -14.90 -3.15
C GLN A 489 -51.18 -14.01 -4.29
N ALA A 490 -50.33 -13.60 -5.24
CA ALA A 490 -50.71 -12.74 -6.37
C ALA A 490 -50.69 -13.47 -7.74
N THR A 491 -50.59 -14.80 -7.72
CA THR A 491 -50.84 -15.73 -8.84
C THR A 491 -51.91 -16.72 -8.42
#